data_AF-A0A9D7CNW8-F1
#
_entry.id   AF-A0A9D7CNW8-F1
#
_cell.length_a   1.000
_cell.length_b   1.000
_cell.length_c   1.000
_cell.angle_alpha   90.00
_cell.angle_beta   90.00
_cell.angle_gamma   90.00
#
_symmetry.space_group_name_H-M   'P 1'
#
loop_
_entity.id
_entity.type
_entity.pdbx_description
1 polymer ?
#
loop_
_entity_poly.entity_id
_entity_poly.type
_entity_poly.pdbx_seq_one_letter_code
_entity_poly.pdbx_strand_id
1 'polypeptide(L)'
;MRSKAHQYTIRSVSPGLHKALRAKATARGVSLNTLVVQELERALGLTADPPLCDDLDDFFGTWVSDKAVERALAEQRRVDPKDWE
;
A
#
# COMPACT_ATOMS: atom_id res chain seq x y z
N MET A 1 6.00 -15.20 25.87
CA MET A 1 7.36 -14.63 26.07
C MET A 1 7.50 -13.48 25.09
N ARG A 2 7.87 -12.27 25.53
CA ARG A 2 8.22 -11.18 24.59
C ARG A 2 9.51 -11.60 23.88
N SER A 3 9.52 -11.66 22.56
CA SER A 3 10.74 -11.91 21.78
C SER A 3 11.76 -10.80 22.10
N LYS A 4 13.05 -11.14 22.11
CA LYS A 4 14.11 -10.14 22.27
C LYS A 4 14.09 -9.22 21.05
N ALA A 5 13.88 -7.91 21.26
CA ALA A 5 14.01 -6.90 20.23
C ALA A 5 15.42 -6.29 20.26
N HIS A 6 16.00 -6.01 19.09
CA HIS A 6 17.24 -5.27 18.95
C HIS A 6 16.95 -3.82 18.55
N GLN A 7 17.68 -2.88 19.14
CA GLN A 7 17.56 -1.46 18.85
C GLN A 7 18.74 -0.99 18.00
N TYR A 8 18.43 -0.39 16.87
CA TYR A 8 19.42 0.21 15.97
C TYR A 8 19.20 1.72 15.87
N THR A 9 20.30 2.48 15.82
CA THR A 9 20.27 3.92 15.53
C THR A 9 20.79 4.14 14.11
N ILE A 10 19.93 4.56 13.19
CA ILE A 10 20.30 4.92 11.82
C ILE A 10 20.80 6.38 11.85
N ARG A 11 22.08 6.59 11.55
CA ARG A 11 22.70 7.92 11.51
C ARG A 11 22.69 8.49 10.09
N SER A 12 22.83 9.81 9.98
CA SER A 12 23.00 10.51 8.70
C SER A 12 21.86 10.30 7.69
N VAL A 13 20.62 10.23 8.18
CA VAL A 13 19.42 10.18 7.33
C VAL A 13 19.30 11.51 6.57
N SER A 14 19.32 11.45 5.24
CA SER A 14 19.21 12.67 4.42
C SER A 14 17.85 13.36 4.63
N PRO A 15 17.77 14.71 4.49
CA PRO A 15 16.49 15.42 4.62
C PRO A 15 15.42 14.91 3.65
N GLY A 16 15.83 14.54 2.44
CA GLY A 16 14.93 13.96 1.43
C GLY A 16 14.35 12.62 1.89
N LEU A 17 15.18 11.71 2.40
CA LEU A 17 14.74 10.42 2.92
C LEU A 17 13.83 10.60 4.15
N HIS A 18 14.16 11.51 5.06
CA HIS A 18 13.32 11.83 6.21
C HIS A 18 11.91 12.27 5.81
N LYS A 19 11.81 13.19 4.84
CA LYS A 19 10.53 13.70 4.34
C LYS A 19 9.73 12.60 3.66
N ALA A 20 10.36 11.78 2.82
CA ALA A 20 9.70 10.68 2.11
C ALA A 20 9.15 9.63 3.09
N LEU A 21 9.95 9.22 4.08
CA LEU A 21 9.51 8.26 5.09
C LEU A 21 8.34 8.79 5.92
N ARG A 22 8.36 10.07 6.33
CA ARG A 22 7.23 10.67 7.05
C ARG A 22 5.97 10.74 6.20
N ALA A 23 6.07 11.17 4.94
CA ALA A 23 4.92 11.24 4.04
C ALA A 23 4.28 9.86 3.85
N LYS A 24 5.11 8.83 3.60
CA LYS A 24 4.65 7.45 3.47
C LYS A 24 4.05 6.90 4.77
N ALA A 25 4.61 7.24 5.92
CA ALA A 25 4.07 6.82 7.22
C ALA A 25 2.69 7.44 7.49
N THR A 26 2.51 8.73 7.16
CA THR A 26 1.23 9.42 7.25
C THR A 26 0.19 8.81 6.32
N ALA A 27 0.54 8.58 5.04
CA ALA A 27 -0.36 7.97 4.07
C ALA A 27 -0.86 6.59 4.53
N ARG A 28 0.03 5.79 5.12
CA ARG A 28 -0.30 4.46 5.66
C ARG A 28 -0.96 4.47 7.04
N GLY A 29 -1.05 5.62 7.70
CA GLY A 29 -1.57 5.71 9.07
C GLY A 29 -0.73 4.95 10.11
N VAL A 30 0.56 4.71 9.86
CA VAL A 30 1.45 3.97 10.78
C VAL A 30 2.54 4.87 11.38
N SER A 31 3.13 4.44 12.49
CA SER A 31 4.28 5.16 13.07
C SER A 31 5.49 5.10 12.13
N LEU A 32 6.33 6.14 12.16
CA LEU A 32 7.59 6.17 11.39
C LEU A 32 8.47 4.94 11.67
N ASN A 33 8.54 4.52 12.94
CA ASN A 33 9.33 3.33 13.31
C ASN A 33 8.76 2.06 12.70
N THR A 34 7.44 1.89 12.74
CA THR A 34 6.73 0.75 12.13
C THR A 34 7.02 0.69 10.64
N LEU A 35 6.89 1.82 9.94
CA LEU A 35 7.19 1.89 8.50
C LEU A 35 8.64 1.49 8.23
N VAL A 36 9.61 2.06 8.96
CA VAL A 36 11.03 1.77 8.73
C VAL A 36 11.34 0.29 8.92
N VAL A 37 10.80 -0.34 9.96
CA VAL A 37 10.98 -1.79 10.19
C VAL A 37 10.38 -2.60 9.05
N GLN A 38 9.13 -2.32 8.64
CA GLN A 38 8.46 -3.02 7.55
C GLN A 38 9.22 -2.90 6.22
N GLU A 39 9.73 -1.71 5.90
CA GLU A 39 10.49 -1.49 4.66
C GLU A 39 11.86 -2.20 4.70
N LEU A 40 12.51 -2.30 5.86
CA LEU A 40 13.74 -3.09 6.02
C LEU A 40 13.48 -4.59 5.91
N GLU A 41 12.42 -5.10 6.53
CA GLU A 41 12.01 -6.50 6.40
C GLU A 41 11.66 -6.85 4.94
N ARG A 42 10.96 -5.96 4.24
CA ARG A 42 10.65 -6.10 2.81
C ARG A 42 11.91 -6.07 1.95
N ALA A 43 12.82 -5.13 2.19
CA ALA A 43 14.08 -5.03 1.44
C ALA A 43 14.98 -6.26 1.60
N LEU A 44 14.90 -6.93 2.75
CA LEU A 44 15.65 -8.15 3.04
C LEU A 44 14.88 -9.44 2.70
N GLY A 45 13.67 -9.35 2.14
CA GLY A 45 12.85 -10.51 1.80
C GLY A 45 12.39 -11.33 3.02
N LEU A 46 12.32 -10.71 4.19
CA LEU A 46 11.89 -11.35 5.45
C LEU A 46 10.38 -11.34 5.65
N THR A 47 9.65 -10.60 4.80
CA THR A 47 8.19 -10.62 4.77
C THR A 47 7.72 -11.79 3.92
N ALA A 48 7.02 -12.74 4.53
CA ALA A 48 6.31 -13.81 3.82
C ALA A 48 5.01 -13.28 3.19
N ASP A 49 4.50 -12.15 3.68
CA ASP A 49 3.25 -11.56 3.21
C ASP A 49 3.44 -10.86 1.87
N PRO A 50 2.43 -10.95 0.98
CA PRO A 50 2.42 -10.18 -0.26
C PRO A 50 2.60 -8.70 0.05
N PRO A 51 3.25 -7.93 -0.84
CA PRO A 51 3.45 -6.51 -0.63
C PRO A 51 2.09 -5.84 -0.39
N LEU A 52 1.98 -5.09 0.72
CA LEU A 52 0.84 -4.19 0.94
C LEU A 52 0.73 -3.23 -0.25
N CYS A 53 -0.35 -3.36 -1.02
CA CYS A 53 -0.73 -2.49 -2.14
C CYS A 53 -1.84 -1.55 -1.66
N ASP A 54 -1.44 -0.41 -1.12
CA ASP A 54 -2.27 0.64 -0.52
C ASP A 54 -2.28 1.93 -1.34
N ASP A 55 -1.66 1.92 -2.51
CA ASP A 55 -1.53 3.07 -3.41
C ASP A 55 -2.86 3.54 -4.00
N LEU A 56 -3.88 2.68 -3.97
CA LEU A 56 -5.22 3.00 -4.41
C LEU A 56 -6.17 3.40 -3.28
N ASP A 57 -5.71 3.42 -2.03
CA ASP A 57 -6.59 3.65 -0.87
C ASP A 57 -7.23 5.05 -0.90
N ASP A 58 -6.48 6.05 -1.38
CA ASP A 58 -6.96 7.43 -1.51
C ASP A 58 -8.10 7.57 -2.54
N PHE A 59 -8.30 6.58 -3.43
CA PHE A 59 -9.40 6.60 -4.39
C PHE A 59 -10.71 6.06 -3.82
N PHE A 60 -10.70 5.36 -2.67
CA PHE A 60 -11.93 4.85 -2.08
C PHE A 60 -12.91 5.98 -1.76
N GLY A 61 -14.16 5.84 -2.25
CA GLY A 61 -15.21 6.82 -2.03
C GLY A 61 -15.08 8.13 -2.83
N THR A 62 -14.02 8.28 -3.64
CA THR A 62 -13.87 9.44 -4.54
C THR A 62 -14.58 9.27 -5.88
N TRP A 63 -15.29 8.14 -6.08
CA TRP A 63 -16.01 7.85 -7.30
C TRP A 63 -17.08 8.91 -7.60
N VAL A 64 -17.00 9.48 -8.80
CA VAL A 64 -18.01 10.39 -9.33
C VAL A 64 -18.81 9.63 -10.36
N SER A 65 -20.14 9.62 -10.21
CA SER A 65 -21.02 8.92 -11.14
C SER A 65 -21.01 9.61 -12.51
N ASP A 66 -20.63 8.85 -13.54
CA ASP A 66 -20.59 9.29 -14.92
C ASP A 66 -21.39 8.33 -15.81
N LYS A 67 -22.36 8.86 -16.57
CA LYS A 67 -23.28 8.04 -17.38
C LYS A 67 -22.59 7.24 -18.49
N ALA A 68 -21.49 7.73 -19.05
CA ALA A 68 -20.72 7.01 -20.07
C ALA A 68 -19.95 5.86 -19.42
N VAL A 69 -19.35 6.09 -18.26
CA VAL A 69 -18.63 5.06 -17.49
C VAL A 69 -19.59 3.98 -16.99
N GLU A 70 -20.74 4.35 -16.44
CA GLU A 70 -21.75 3.37 -15.98
C GLU A 70 -22.26 2.50 -17.14
N ARG A 71 -22.43 3.06 -18.34
CA ARG A 71 -22.81 2.31 -19.53
C ARG A 71 -21.73 1.32 -19.95
N ALA A 72 -20.47 1.77 -20.02
CA ALA A 72 -19.34 0.91 -20.37
C ALA A 72 -19.17 -0.23 -19.35
N LEU A 73 -19.32 0.05 -18.05
CA LEU A 73 -19.28 -0.97 -17.00
C LEU A 73 -20.45 -1.96 -17.12
N ALA A 74 -21.65 -1.51 -17.48
CA ALA A 74 -22.80 -2.38 -17.70
C ALA A 74 -22.57 -3.33 -18.90
N GLU A 75 -21.95 -2.83 -19.98
CA GLU A 75 -21.56 -3.64 -21.13
C GLU A 75 -20.49 -4.67 -20.77
N GLN A 76 -19.43 -4.28 -20.04
CA GLN A 76 -18.36 -5.19 -19.60
C GLN A 76 -18.83 -6.28 -18.63
N ARG A 77 -19.85 -6.00 -17.82
CA ARG A 77 -20.43 -6.98 -16.88
C ARG A 77 -21.33 -8.00 -17.56
N ARG A 78 -21.65 -7.82 -18.85
CA ARG A 78 -22.42 -8.81 -19.62
C ARG A 78 -21.51 -9.98 -19.99
N VAL A 79 -21.52 -11.01 -19.16
CA VAL A 79 -20.79 -12.26 -19.42
C VAL A 79 -21.53 -13.04 -20.53
N ASP A 80 -20.83 -13.41 -21.60
CA ASP A 80 -21.34 -14.38 -22.57
C ASP A 80 -21.19 -15.77 -21.94
N PRO A 81 -22.25 -16.60 -21.87
CA PRO A 81 -22.16 -17.97 -21.38
C PRO A 81 -21.04 -18.80 -22.04
N LYS A 82 -20.68 -18.49 -23.29
CA LYS A 82 -19.57 -19.14 -24.00
C LYS A 82 -18.18 -18.81 -23.46
N ASP A 83 -18.00 -17.69 -22.74
CA ASP A 83 -16.71 -17.32 -22.14
C ASP A 83 -16.34 -18.21 -20.94
N TRP A 84 -17.28 -19.05 -20.48
CA TRP A 84 -17.15 -19.95 -19.33
C TRP A 84 -17.21 -21.44 -19.70
N GLU A 85 -17.25 -21.80 -21.00
CA GLU A 85 -17.08 -23.17 -21.50
C GLU A 85 -15.59 -23.53 -21.65
#